data_AF-A0A1H8UWS5-F1
#
_entry.id   AF-A0A1H8UWS5-F1
#
_cell.length_a   1.000
_cell.length_b   1.000
_cell.length_c   1.000
_cell.angle_alpha   90.00
_cell.angle_beta   90.00
_cell.angle_gamma   90.00
#
_symmetry.space_group_name_H-M   'P 1'
#
loop_
_entity.id
_entity.type
_entity.pdbx_description
1 polymer ?
#
loop_
_entity_poly.entity_id
_entity_poly.type
_entity_poly.pdbx_seq_one_letter_code
_entity_poly.pdbx_strand_id
1 'polypeptide(L)'
;MADDPQSRPSPPDLPTYLLDPLEKQSPDRLEAVATYANELAAWKRNQRQSELETRRADDEIDEEEREQLEERDLSTDPADYEDVPSSGAYITIKTTKQTAETEYRYYYWQWREGDSWKNEYIGPVNPKE
;
A
#
# COMPACT_ATOMS: atom_id res chain seq x y z
N MET A 1 -24.47 32.46 33.85
CA MET A 1 -23.97 32.84 32.51
C MET A 1 -24.45 31.75 31.58
N ALA A 2 -25.28 32.09 30.62
CA ALA A 2 -26.00 31.13 29.79
C ALA A 2 -25.03 30.45 28.81
N ASP A 3 -25.20 29.14 28.67
CA ASP A 3 -24.56 28.26 27.71
C ASP A 3 -24.80 28.80 26.29
N ASP A 4 -23.72 29.06 25.53
CA ASP A 4 -23.78 29.55 24.16
C ASP A 4 -24.39 28.46 23.26
N PRO A 5 -25.45 28.73 22.46
CA PRO A 5 -26.13 27.68 21.71
C PRO A 5 -25.18 27.06 20.67
N GLN A 6 -24.97 25.74 20.79
CA GLN A 6 -24.19 24.85 19.93
C GLN A 6 -23.84 25.42 18.53
N SER A 7 -22.60 25.88 18.38
CA SER A 7 -22.07 26.32 17.09
C SER A 7 -22.00 25.16 16.09
N ARG A 8 -22.36 25.43 14.84
CA ARG A 8 -22.29 24.47 13.72
C ARG A 8 -20.87 23.91 13.58
N PRO A 9 -20.70 22.58 13.37
CA PRO A 9 -19.38 22.00 13.16
C PRO A 9 -18.72 22.52 11.87
N SER A 10 -17.39 22.57 11.87
CA SER A 10 -16.63 22.92 10.67
C SER A 10 -16.73 21.79 9.63
N PRO A 11 -17.00 22.10 8.34
CA PRO A 11 -17.12 21.07 7.31
C PRO A 11 -15.76 20.40 7.05
N PRO A 12 -15.73 19.09 6.78
CA PRO A 12 -14.51 18.39 6.37
C PRO A 12 -14.06 18.85 4.98
N ASP A 13 -12.81 18.54 4.64
CA ASP A 13 -12.24 18.78 3.31
C ASP A 13 -12.86 17.82 2.27
N LEU A 14 -14.08 18.11 1.86
CA LEU A 14 -14.85 17.35 0.89
C LEU A 14 -15.44 18.30 -0.16
N PRO A 15 -15.61 17.83 -1.41
CA PRO A 15 -16.28 18.61 -2.44
C PRO A 15 -17.69 19.04 -2.03
N THR A 16 -18.09 20.24 -2.44
CA THR A 16 -19.41 20.81 -2.13
C THR A 16 -20.56 19.89 -2.53
N TYR A 17 -20.44 19.14 -3.63
CA TYR A 17 -21.48 18.21 -4.08
C TYR A 17 -21.72 17.02 -3.12
N LEU A 18 -20.81 16.76 -2.17
CA LEU A 18 -21.00 15.81 -1.08
C LEU A 18 -21.50 16.50 0.20
N LEU A 19 -21.00 17.72 0.49
CA LEU A 19 -21.38 18.49 1.68
C LEU A 19 -22.84 18.98 1.62
N ASP A 20 -23.25 19.62 0.52
CA ASP A 20 -24.58 20.22 0.37
C ASP A 20 -25.73 19.24 0.63
N PRO A 21 -25.69 17.99 0.10
CA PRO A 21 -26.70 17.00 0.40
C PRO A 21 -26.70 16.54 1.86
N LEU A 22 -25.53 16.41 2.51
CA LEU A 22 -25.42 16.00 3.92
C LEU A 22 -26.02 17.04 4.85
N GLU A 23 -25.71 18.32 4.63
CA GLU A 23 -26.19 19.43 5.46
C GLU A 23 -27.71 19.60 5.44
N LYS A 24 -28.38 19.04 4.42
CA LYS A 24 -29.84 19.06 4.27
C LYS A 24 -30.51 17.81 4.85
N GLN A 25 -29.77 16.85 5.40
CA GLN A 25 -30.34 15.65 6.00
C GLN A 25 -30.83 15.90 7.43
N SER A 26 -31.79 15.07 7.87
CA SER A 26 -32.19 15.01 9.27
C SER A 26 -31.09 14.37 10.13
N PRO A 27 -31.08 14.62 11.46
CA PRO A 27 -30.13 13.99 12.38
C PRO A 27 -30.06 12.47 12.26
N ASP A 28 -31.20 11.76 12.23
CA ASP A 28 -31.23 10.29 12.13
C ASP A 28 -30.56 9.78 10.84
N ARG A 29 -30.73 10.53 9.74
CA ARG A 29 -30.09 10.19 8.46
C ARG A 29 -28.59 10.46 8.49
N LEU A 30 -28.16 11.52 9.17
CA LEU A 30 -26.73 11.78 9.38
C LEU A 30 -26.07 10.69 10.21
N GLU A 31 -26.73 10.17 11.24
CA GLU A 31 -26.23 9.05 12.05
C GLU A 31 -26.12 7.75 11.23
N ALA A 32 -27.13 7.47 10.39
CA ALA A 32 -27.09 6.33 9.48
C ALA A 32 -25.93 6.46 8.45
N VAL A 33 -25.73 7.65 7.88
CA VAL A 33 -24.60 7.92 6.98
C VAL A 33 -23.27 7.77 7.69
N ALA A 34 -23.13 8.28 8.91
CA ALA A 34 -21.89 8.15 9.69
C ALA A 34 -21.55 6.69 9.98
N THR A 35 -22.56 5.87 10.32
CA THR A 35 -22.39 4.42 10.52
C THR A 35 -21.91 3.74 9.25
N TYR A 36 -22.61 3.97 8.13
CA TYR A 36 -22.24 3.39 6.84
C TYR A 36 -20.85 3.84 6.37
N ALA A 37 -20.51 5.12 6.53
CA ALA A 37 -19.20 5.65 6.15
C ALA A 37 -18.07 4.99 6.95
N ASN A 38 -18.28 4.73 8.24
CA ASN A 38 -17.32 4.01 9.08
C ASN A 38 -17.15 2.56 8.63
N GLU A 39 -18.25 1.84 8.39
CA GLU A 39 -18.23 0.46 7.88
C GLU A 39 -17.55 0.37 6.50
N LEU A 40 -17.88 1.30 5.59
CA LEU A 40 -17.26 1.40 4.28
C LEU A 40 -15.76 1.67 4.37
N ALA A 41 -15.34 2.56 5.27
CA ALA A 41 -13.93 2.83 5.51
C ALA A 41 -13.20 1.60 6.07
N ALA A 42 -13.81 0.86 7.01
CA ALA A 42 -13.24 -0.39 7.53
C ALA A 42 -13.11 -1.45 6.44
N TRP A 43 -14.17 -1.66 5.66
CA TRP A 43 -14.16 -2.60 4.54
C TRP A 43 -13.11 -2.25 3.49
N LYS A 44 -12.99 -0.96 3.09
CA LYS A 44 -11.95 -0.52 2.14
C LYS A 44 -10.53 -0.73 2.66
N ARG A 45 -10.29 -0.52 3.95
CA ARG A 45 -8.98 -0.81 4.57
C ARG A 45 -8.66 -2.30 4.52
N ASN A 46 -9.63 -3.15 4.85
CA ASN A 46 -9.46 -4.61 4.80
C ASN A 46 -9.26 -5.11 3.36
N GLN A 47 -10.03 -4.59 2.40
CA GLN A 47 -9.84 -4.89 0.98
C GLN A 47 -8.42 -4.57 0.54
N ARG A 48 -7.92 -3.37 0.89
CA ARG A 48 -6.55 -2.97 0.56
C ARG A 48 -5.53 -3.93 1.20
N GLN A 49 -5.72 -4.34 2.45
CA GLN A 49 -4.81 -5.32 3.08
C GLN A 49 -4.83 -6.66 2.36
N SER A 50 -6.01 -7.19 2.03
CA SER A 50 -6.14 -8.45 1.29
C SER A 50 -5.52 -8.38 -0.11
N GLU A 51 -5.66 -7.25 -0.81
CA GLU A 51 -4.98 -7.01 -2.08
C GLU A 51 -3.47 -7.02 -1.92
N LEU A 52 -2.94 -6.45 -0.83
CA LEU A 52 -1.50 -6.45 -0.53
C LEU A 52 -0.99 -7.85 -0.19
N GLU A 53 -1.71 -8.60 0.63
CA GLU A 53 -1.35 -9.97 0.97
C GLU A 53 -1.38 -10.87 -0.26
N THR A 54 -2.41 -10.73 -1.11
CA THR A 54 -2.52 -11.48 -2.36
C THR A 54 -1.39 -11.13 -3.32
N ARG A 55 -1.10 -9.84 -3.49
CA ARG A 55 0.01 -9.38 -4.33
C ARG A 55 1.34 -9.91 -3.82
N ARG A 56 1.58 -9.83 -2.52
CA ARG A 56 2.79 -10.37 -1.88
C ARG A 56 2.90 -11.88 -2.11
N ALA A 57 1.83 -12.63 -1.91
CA ALA A 57 1.85 -14.08 -2.11
C ALA A 57 2.14 -14.49 -3.57
N ASP A 58 1.81 -13.64 -4.55
CA ASP A 58 2.05 -13.90 -5.99
C ASP A 58 3.45 -13.43 -6.44
N ASP A 59 3.92 -12.29 -5.92
CA ASP A 59 5.13 -11.61 -6.37
C ASP A 59 6.38 -11.85 -5.48
N GLU A 60 6.19 -12.28 -4.22
CA GLU A 60 7.30 -12.52 -3.28
C GLU A 60 8.14 -13.70 -3.74
N ILE A 61 9.45 -13.52 -3.69
CA ILE A 61 10.41 -14.57 -4.05
C ILE A 61 10.30 -15.76 -3.09
N ASP A 62 10.50 -16.97 -3.62
CA ASP A 62 10.54 -18.18 -2.81
C ASP A 62 11.87 -18.34 -2.05
N GLU A 63 11.97 -19.39 -1.22
CA GLU A 63 13.17 -19.63 -0.41
C GLU A 63 14.42 -19.87 -1.26
N GLU A 64 14.30 -20.58 -2.41
CA GLU A 64 15.45 -20.86 -3.28
C GLU A 64 16.00 -19.56 -3.89
N GLU A 65 15.12 -18.62 -4.22
CA GLU A 65 15.49 -17.29 -4.69
C GLU A 65 16.07 -16.40 -3.58
N ARG A 66 15.65 -16.58 -2.33
CA ARG A 66 16.27 -15.92 -1.17
C ARG A 66 17.66 -16.45 -0.88
N GLU A 67 17.84 -17.77 -0.91
CA GLU A 67 19.16 -18.40 -0.74
C GLU A 67 20.15 -17.87 -1.78
N GLN A 68 19.73 -17.75 -3.05
CA GLN A 68 20.56 -17.17 -4.12
C GLN A 68 20.99 -15.72 -3.86
N LEU A 69 20.17 -14.91 -3.19
CA LEU A 69 20.55 -13.55 -2.78
C LEU A 69 21.65 -13.60 -1.71
N GLU A 70 21.45 -14.43 -0.69
CA GLU A 70 22.37 -14.58 0.43
C GLU A 70 23.73 -15.16 -0.01
N GLU A 71 23.73 -16.17 -0.89
CA GLU A 71 24.95 -16.72 -1.51
C GLU A 71 25.77 -15.68 -2.27
N ARG A 72 25.12 -14.61 -2.71
CA ARG A 72 25.72 -13.50 -3.46
C ARG A 72 26.05 -12.30 -2.60
N ASP A 73 25.97 -12.44 -1.28
CA ASP A 73 26.23 -11.37 -0.31
C ASP A 73 25.29 -10.16 -0.51
N LEU A 74 24.10 -10.39 -1.08
CA LEU A 74 23.06 -9.37 -1.22
C LEU A 74 22.15 -9.42 0.00
N SER A 75 22.03 -8.30 0.71
CA SER A 75 21.22 -8.26 1.93
C SER A 75 19.74 -8.50 1.63
N THR A 76 19.15 -9.41 2.41
CA THR A 76 17.72 -9.69 2.48
C THR A 76 17.05 -9.02 3.68
N ASP A 77 17.78 -8.19 4.42
CA ASP A 77 17.25 -7.37 5.52
C ASP A 77 16.88 -5.97 5.00
N PRO A 78 15.63 -5.51 5.16
CA PRO A 78 15.23 -4.17 4.73
C PRO A 78 15.99 -3.06 5.46
N ALA A 79 16.52 -3.31 6.67
CA ALA A 79 17.27 -2.31 7.44
C ALA A 79 18.63 -1.95 6.83
N ASP A 80 19.16 -2.77 5.91
CA ASP A 80 20.38 -2.45 5.16
C ASP A 80 20.13 -1.46 4.00
N TYR A 81 18.88 -1.06 3.77
CA TYR A 81 18.47 -0.14 2.70
C TYR A 81 17.84 1.13 3.29
N GLU A 82 18.28 2.31 2.84
CA GLU A 82 17.87 3.59 3.45
C GLU A 82 16.37 3.89 3.27
N ASP A 83 15.81 3.57 2.11
CA ASP A 83 14.42 3.93 1.74
C ASP A 83 13.41 2.80 2.01
N VAL A 84 13.86 1.62 2.43
CA VAL A 84 12.99 0.45 2.60
C VAL A 84 12.42 0.44 4.01
N PRO A 85 11.08 0.42 4.17
CA PRO A 85 10.49 0.36 5.49
C PRO A 85 10.72 -1.02 6.12
N SER A 86 11.00 -1.03 7.43
CA SER A 86 11.21 -2.26 8.20
C SER A 86 9.98 -3.16 8.30
N SER A 87 8.81 -2.71 7.84
CA SER A 87 7.57 -3.49 7.85
C SER A 87 6.80 -3.31 6.56
N GLY A 88 6.23 -4.41 6.05
CA GLY A 88 5.40 -4.41 4.84
C GLY A 88 6.18 -4.37 3.52
N ALA A 89 7.52 -4.30 3.57
CA ALA A 89 8.36 -4.55 2.40
C ALA A 89 8.58 -6.05 2.19
N TYR A 90 8.65 -6.46 0.92
CA TYR A 90 9.00 -7.81 0.49
C TYR A 90 9.88 -7.76 -0.75
N ILE A 91 10.66 -8.81 -0.98
CA ILE A 91 11.52 -8.92 -2.16
C ILE A 91 10.72 -9.56 -3.29
N THR A 92 10.84 -9.01 -4.50
CA THR A 92 10.21 -9.51 -5.72
C THR A 92 11.17 -9.49 -6.89
N ILE A 93 10.89 -10.26 -7.93
CA ILE A 93 11.66 -10.27 -9.17
C ILE A 93 10.87 -9.61 -10.29
N LYS A 94 11.53 -8.69 -10.99
CA LYS A 94 10.98 -8.07 -12.20
C LYS A 94 11.79 -8.44 -13.43
N THR A 95 11.08 -8.95 -14.43
CA THR A 95 11.62 -9.16 -15.77
C THR A 95 11.53 -7.85 -16.54
N THR A 96 12.68 -7.25 -16.84
CA THR A 96 12.75 -5.96 -17.56
C THR A 96 12.86 -6.14 -19.07
N LYS A 97 13.48 -7.24 -19.51
CA LYS A 97 13.64 -7.57 -20.92
C LYS A 97 13.67 -9.08 -21.08
N GLN A 98 12.79 -9.58 -21.94
CA GLN A 98 12.74 -10.97 -22.36
C GLN A 98 12.96 -11.03 -23.87
N THR A 99 13.90 -11.85 -24.30
CA THR A 99 14.22 -12.11 -25.71
C THR A 99 14.22 -13.62 -25.91
N ALA A 100 14.23 -14.09 -27.16
CA ALA A 100 14.29 -15.52 -27.46
C ALA A 100 15.53 -16.23 -26.85
N GLU A 101 16.58 -15.48 -26.53
CA GLU A 101 17.88 -16.01 -26.08
C GLU A 101 18.28 -15.56 -24.67
N THR A 102 17.59 -14.59 -24.07
CA THR A 102 18.01 -14.01 -22.77
C THR A 102 16.85 -13.37 -22.02
N GLU A 103 16.85 -13.56 -20.70
CA GLU A 103 15.91 -12.96 -19.77
C GLU A 103 16.65 -12.14 -18.69
N TYR A 104 16.34 -10.85 -18.63
CA TYR A 104 16.92 -9.90 -17.68
C TYR A 104 15.98 -9.69 -16.52
N ARG A 105 16.25 -10.43 -15.44
CA ARG A 105 15.54 -10.40 -14.17
C ARG A 105 16.36 -9.66 -13.12
N TYR A 106 15.68 -8.93 -12.25
CA TYR A 106 16.30 -8.15 -11.17
C TYR A 106 15.44 -8.25 -9.91
N TYR A 107 16.12 -8.34 -8.77
CA TYR A 107 15.53 -8.29 -7.44
C TYR A 107 15.24 -6.85 -7.03
N TYR A 108 14.07 -6.66 -6.44
CA TYR A 108 13.65 -5.38 -5.87
C TYR A 108 13.00 -5.60 -4.51
N TRP A 109 13.23 -4.69 -3.58
CA TRP A 109 12.29 -4.44 -2.51
C TRP A 109 11.03 -3.80 -3.06
N GLN A 110 9.87 -4.19 -2.55
CA GLN A 110 8.58 -3.62 -2.92
C GLN A 110 7.72 -3.41 -1.68
N TRP A 111 7.09 -2.24 -1.58
CA TRP A 111 6.18 -1.89 -0.49
C TRP A 111 5.15 -0.85 -0.95
N ARG A 112 4.17 -0.59 -0.09
CA ARG A 112 3.20 0.49 -0.28
C ARG A 112 3.57 1.73 0.51
N GLU A 113 3.45 2.87 -0.15
CA GLU A 113 3.43 4.19 0.48
C GLU A 113 2.16 4.91 0.03
N GLY A 114 1.20 5.06 0.95
CA GLY A 114 -0.13 5.57 0.63
C GLY A 114 -0.82 4.74 -0.47
N ASP A 115 -1.19 5.40 -1.56
CA ASP A 115 -1.84 4.77 -2.73
C ASP A 115 -0.88 4.44 -3.88
N SER A 116 0.45 4.56 -3.67
CA SER A 116 1.47 4.22 -4.68
C SER A 116 2.31 3.00 -4.27
N TRP A 117 2.78 2.26 -5.27
CA TRP A 117 3.79 1.22 -5.09
C TRP A 117 5.18 1.83 -5.18
N LYS A 118 6.05 1.47 -4.23
CA LYS A 118 7.45 1.83 -4.22
C LYS A 118 8.29 0.59 -4.47
N ASN A 119 9.46 0.81 -5.06
CA ASN A 119 10.43 -0.24 -5.25
C ASN A 119 11.83 0.31 -5.01
N GLU A 120 12.69 -0.52 -4.47
CA GLU A 120 14.11 -0.25 -4.34
C GLU A 120 14.91 -1.38 -4.96
N TYR A 121 15.97 -1.04 -5.67
CA TYR A 121 16.78 -2.00 -6.41
C TYR A 121 17.74 -2.75 -5.49
N ILE A 122 17.79 -4.08 -5.62
CA ILE A 122 18.74 -4.92 -4.88
C ILE A 122 19.90 -5.34 -5.80
N GLY A 123 19.58 -6.00 -6.92
CA GLY A 123 20.60 -6.59 -7.78
C GLY A 123 20.04 -7.35 -8.98
N PRO A 124 20.89 -7.71 -9.96
CA PRO A 124 20.45 -8.55 -11.08
C PRO A 124 20.30 -9.98 -10.60
N VAL A 125 19.25 -10.70 -11.03
CA VAL A 125 19.11 -12.15 -10.81
C VAL A 125 20.14 -12.89 -11.65
N ASN A 126 20.24 -12.51 -12.94
CA ASN A 126 21.22 -13.04 -13.88
C ASN A 126 22.23 -11.93 -14.21
N PRO A 127 23.34 -11.77 -13.46
CA PRO A 127 24.40 -10.87 -13.87
C PRO A 127 24.95 -11.34 -15.23
N LYS A 128 25.16 -10.41 -16.17
CA LYS A 128 25.87 -10.76 -17.40
C LYS A 128 27.30 -11.14 -17.04
N GLU A 129 27.76 -12.28 -17.54
CA GLU A 129 29.19 -12.57 -17.70
C GLU A 129 29.88 -11.54 -18.60
#